data_AF-A0A1Z8VQ39-F1
#
_entry.id   AF-A0A1Z8VQ39-F1
#
_cell.length_a   1.000
_cell.length_b   1.000
_cell.length_c   1.000
_cell.angle_alpha   90.00
_cell.angle_beta   90.00
_cell.angle_gamma   90.00
#
_symmetry.space_group_name_H-M   'P 1'
#
loop_
_entity.id
_entity.type
_entity.pdbx_description
1 polymer ?
#
loop_
_entity_poly.entity_id
_entity_poly.type
_entity_poly.pdbx_seq_one_letter_code
_entity_poly.pdbx_strand_id
1 'polypeptide(L)'
;NVYSSQLGTYKGQKFTVKNTEIKKKDAFVYSTIASPDYPTTNIVWRVRDLSKGLKVIDMQVEGVSLLRTKRNDFKMVLDSQGIDGLIMALETMNQLPDLKIPGE
;
A
#
# COMPACT_ATOMS: atom_id res chain seq x y z
N ASN A 1 3.76 10.36 -6.65
CA ASN A 1 2.47 10.21 -7.38
C ASN A 1 1.90 8.79 -7.37
N VAL A 2 2.70 7.73 -7.19
CA VAL A 2 2.22 6.32 -7.25
C VAL A 2 0.92 5.99 -6.47
N TYR A 3 0.68 6.59 -5.30
CA TYR A 3 -0.51 6.35 -4.50
C TYR A 3 -1.53 7.50 -4.47
N SER A 4 -1.19 8.69 -5.02
CA SER A 4 -2.11 9.84 -5.05
C SER A 4 -3.26 9.62 -6.03
N SER A 5 -3.00 8.92 -7.14
CA SER A 5 -4.02 8.56 -8.15
C SER A 5 -5.22 7.85 -7.55
N GLN A 6 -4.98 6.94 -6.61
CA GLN A 6 -6.00 6.12 -5.97
C GLN A 6 -6.87 6.91 -4.97
N LEU A 7 -6.42 8.10 -4.54
CA LEU A 7 -7.23 8.99 -3.71
C LEU A 7 -8.19 9.85 -4.56
N GLY A 8 -7.83 10.12 -5.82
CA GLY A 8 -8.68 10.85 -6.77
C GLY A 8 -9.97 10.11 -7.15
N THR A 9 -10.02 8.79 -6.94
CA THR A 9 -11.20 7.95 -7.20
C THR A 9 -12.18 7.91 -6.01
N TYR A 10 -11.94 8.76 -5.00
CA TYR A 10 -12.85 8.88 -3.86
C TYR A 10 -14.21 9.44 -4.29
N LYS A 11 -15.27 8.68 -4.02
CA LYS A 11 -16.68 9.00 -4.35
C LYS A 11 -17.60 8.87 -3.13
N GLY A 12 -17.05 9.05 -1.92
CA GLY A 12 -17.80 8.89 -0.67
C GLY A 12 -17.63 7.54 0.02
N GLN A 13 -16.55 6.81 -0.29
CA GLN A 13 -16.26 5.55 0.41
C GLN A 13 -16.09 5.80 1.93
N LYS A 14 -16.51 4.84 2.75
CA LYS A 14 -16.46 4.95 4.21
C LYS A 14 -15.37 4.05 4.78
N PHE A 15 -14.37 4.69 5.39
CA PHE A 15 -13.35 4.00 6.17
C PHE A 15 -13.84 3.73 7.60
N THR A 16 -13.67 2.50 8.09
CA THR A 16 -14.02 2.12 9.45
C THR A 16 -12.91 1.28 10.07
N VAL A 17 -12.39 1.71 11.24
CA VAL A 17 -11.49 0.88 12.06
C VAL A 17 -12.33 -0.13 12.82
N LYS A 18 -11.94 -1.41 12.77
CA LYS A 18 -12.69 -2.53 13.34
C LYS A 18 -12.11 -3.00 14.66
N ASN A 19 -10.82 -3.34 14.67
CA ASN A 19 -10.12 -3.83 15.86
C ASN A 19 -8.62 -3.54 15.75
N THR A 20 -7.91 -3.61 16.87
CA THR A 20 -6.45 -3.58 16.92
C THR A 20 -5.93 -4.78 17.70
N GLU A 21 -4.92 -5.46 17.18
CA GLU A 21 -4.24 -6.56 17.86
C GLU A 21 -2.75 -6.26 17.96
N ILE A 22 -2.15 -6.38 19.15
CA ILE A 22 -0.71 -6.21 19.33
C ILE A 22 -0.04 -7.57 19.36
N LYS A 23 0.94 -7.81 18.47
CA LYS A 23 1.79 -9.01 18.47
C LYS A 23 3.26 -8.63 18.50
N LYS A 24 3.95 -9.03 19.56
CA LYS A 24 5.37 -8.72 19.78
C LYS A 24 5.60 -7.21 19.73
N LYS A 25 6.31 -6.72 18.70
CA LYS A 25 6.66 -5.30 18.51
C LYS A 25 5.76 -4.54 17.55
N ASP A 26 4.73 -5.21 17.01
CA ASP A 26 3.85 -4.64 15.99
C ASP A 26 2.40 -4.64 16.45
N ALA A 27 1.68 -3.58 16.10
CA ALA A 27 0.23 -3.53 16.17
C ALA A 27 -0.36 -3.78 14.77
N PHE A 28 -1.46 -4.51 14.73
CA PHE A 28 -2.25 -4.81 13.54
C PHE A 28 -3.59 -4.12 13.67
N VAL A 29 -3.80 -3.06 12.90
CA VAL A 29 -5.03 -2.28 12.91
C VAL A 29 -5.89 -2.76 11.74
N TYR A 30 -7.02 -3.38 12.06
CA TYR A 30 -7.97 -3.91 11.08
C TYR A 30 -8.97 -2.83 10.71
N SER A 31 -9.23 -2.67 9.43
CA SER A 31 -10.15 -1.67 8.89
C SER A 31 -10.87 -2.14 7.64
N THR A 32 -11.94 -1.45 7.29
CA THR A 32 -12.72 -1.70 6.08
C THR A 32 -12.97 -0.40 5.33
N ILE A 33 -13.01 -0.47 4.00
CA ILE A 33 -13.49 0.60 3.11
C ILE A 33 -14.76 0.11 2.41
N ALA A 34 -15.91 0.71 2.73
CA ALA A 34 -17.16 0.42 2.04
C ALA A 34 -17.37 1.42 0.90
N SER A 35 -17.78 0.92 -0.28
CA SER A 35 -18.15 1.73 -1.45
C SER A 35 -19.60 1.41 -1.83
N PRO A 36 -20.37 2.38 -2.36
CA PRO A 36 -21.68 2.10 -2.97
C PRO A 36 -21.57 1.17 -4.18
N ASP A 37 -20.50 1.34 -4.97
CA ASP A 37 -20.34 0.70 -6.29
C ASP A 37 -19.49 -0.59 -6.27
N TYR A 38 -18.79 -0.86 -5.17
CA TYR A 38 -17.79 -1.94 -5.08
C TYR A 38 -17.91 -2.72 -3.78
N PRO A 39 -17.49 -3.99 -3.77
CA PRO A 39 -17.41 -4.79 -2.54
C PRO A 39 -16.59 -4.09 -1.45
N THR A 40 -16.96 -4.32 -0.19
CA THR A 40 -16.20 -3.80 0.95
C THR A 40 -14.78 -4.36 0.93
N THR A 41 -13.80 -3.47 0.97
CA THR A 41 -12.38 -3.82 0.98
C THR A 41 -11.84 -3.90 2.41
N ASN A 42 -11.17 -5.00 2.76
CA ASN A 42 -10.50 -5.20 4.02
C ASN A 42 -9.05 -4.74 3.94
N ILE A 43 -8.64 -3.93 4.92
CA ILE A 43 -7.27 -3.42 5.04
C ILE A 43 -6.75 -3.67 6.44
N VAL A 44 -5.57 -4.31 6.53
CA VAL A 44 -4.82 -4.46 7.78
C VAL A 44 -3.55 -3.64 7.72
N TRP A 45 -3.43 -2.67 8.64
CA TRP A 45 -2.25 -1.85 8.80
C TRP A 45 -1.32 -2.48 9.81
N ARG A 46 -0.06 -2.71 9.44
CA ARG A 46 0.99 -3.11 10.38
C ARG A 46 1.71 -1.86 10.85
N VAL A 47 1.63 -1.60 12.14
CA VAL A 47 2.18 -0.41 12.80
C VAL A 47 3.28 -0.84 13.77
N ARG A 48 4.38 -0.09 13.81
CA ARG A 48 5.50 -0.34 14.73
C ARG A 48 5.89 0.95 15.43
N ASP A 49 6.21 0.85 16.71
CA ASP A 49 6.92 1.93 17.41
C ASP A 49 8.40 1.93 17.00
N LEU A 50 8.84 3.02 16.37
CA LEU A 50 10.22 3.21 15.91
C LEU A 50 10.98 4.22 16.77
N SER A 51 10.75 4.21 18.09
CA SER A 51 11.38 5.08 19.11
C SER A 51 11.05 6.57 18.99
N LYS A 52 10.64 7.01 17.80
CA LYS A 52 10.08 8.34 17.48
C LYS A 52 8.55 8.27 17.30
N GLY A 53 7.92 7.24 17.87
CA GLY A 53 6.49 6.99 17.81
C GLY A 53 6.07 5.96 16.76
N LEU A 54 4.75 5.77 16.70
CA LEU A 54 4.09 4.78 15.85
C LEU A 54 4.18 5.16 14.37
N LYS A 55 4.58 4.19 13.53
CA LYS A 55 4.66 4.32 12.08
C LYS A 55 4.01 3.11 11.41
N VAL A 56 3.26 3.35 10.34
CA VAL A 56 2.80 2.28 9.44
C VAL A 56 4.02 1.76 8.67
N ILE A 57 4.26 0.45 8.75
CA ILE A 57 5.39 -0.21 8.09
C ILE A 57 4.95 -1.17 6.98
N ASP A 58 3.66 -1.53 6.93
CA ASP A 58 3.07 -2.31 5.85
C ASP A 58 1.55 -2.11 5.82
N MET A 59 0.96 -2.30 4.64
CA MET A 59 -0.47 -2.34 4.42
C MET A 59 -0.82 -3.65 3.71
N GLN A 60 -1.77 -4.38 4.25
CA GLN A 60 -2.30 -5.59 3.64
C GLN A 60 -3.70 -5.32 3.14
N VAL A 61 -3.91 -5.41 1.83
CA VAL A 61 -5.23 -5.25 1.19
C VAL A 61 -5.69 -6.63 0.77
N GLU A 62 -6.85 -7.06 1.26
CA GLU A 62 -7.38 -8.42 1.03
C GLU A 62 -6.35 -9.53 1.30
N GLY A 63 -5.58 -9.39 2.37
CA GLY A 63 -4.54 -10.34 2.78
C GLY A 63 -3.22 -10.26 1.99
N VAL A 64 -3.12 -9.39 0.98
CA VAL A 64 -1.90 -9.19 0.19
C VAL A 64 -1.09 -8.02 0.76
N SER A 65 0.12 -8.32 1.23
CA SER A 65 1.08 -7.31 1.74
C SER A 65 1.68 -6.51 0.60
N LEU A 66 1.47 -5.20 0.64
CA LEU A 66 2.05 -4.28 -0.33
C LEU A 66 3.57 -4.24 -0.23
N LEU A 67 4.13 -4.24 0.99
CA LEU A 67 5.59 -4.28 1.21
C LEU A 67 6.21 -5.52 0.57
N ARG A 68 5.60 -6.70 0.78
CA ARG A 68 6.10 -7.96 0.22
C ARG A 68 6.02 -7.96 -1.30
N THR A 69 4.90 -7.53 -1.88
CA THR A 69 4.73 -7.42 -3.33
C THR A 69 5.81 -6.52 -3.94
N LYS A 70 5.98 -5.30 -3.42
CA LYS A 70 7.02 -4.38 -3.91
C LYS A 70 8.43 -4.93 -3.76
N ARG A 71 8.73 -5.60 -2.64
CA ARG A 71 10.04 -6.24 -2.46
C ARG A 71 10.30 -7.31 -3.52
N ASN A 72 9.30 -8.11 -3.87
CA ASN A 72 9.42 -9.12 -4.91
C ASN A 72 9.61 -8.49 -6.29
N ASP A 73 8.83 -7.46 -6.63
CA ASP A 73 8.97 -6.70 -7.87
C ASP A 73 10.40 -6.12 -8.01
N PHE A 74 10.90 -5.50 -6.93
CA PHE A 74 12.24 -4.93 -6.92
C PHE A 74 13.33 -5.99 -6.99
N LYS A 75 13.14 -7.16 -6.36
CA LYS A 75 14.08 -8.26 -6.47
C LYS A 75 14.21 -8.74 -7.92
N MET A 76 13.11 -8.85 -8.66
CA MET A 76 13.16 -9.23 -10.08
C MET A 76 13.96 -8.23 -10.91
N VAL A 77 13.79 -6.93 -10.67
CA VAL A 77 14.57 -5.89 -11.36
C VAL A 77 16.04 -5.96 -10.94
N LEU A 78 16.31 -6.10 -9.65
CA LEU A 78 17.67 -6.19 -9.12
C LEU A 78 18.43 -7.39 -9.69
N ASP A 79 17.78 -8.56 -9.74
CA ASP A 79 18.38 -9.80 -10.25
C ASP A 79 18.64 -9.71 -11.77
N SER A 80 17.87 -8.91 -12.52
CA SER A 80 17.99 -8.79 -13.99
C SER A 80 18.81 -7.61 -14.48
N GLN A 81 18.80 -6.48 -13.76
CA GLN A 81 19.32 -5.19 -14.23
C GLN A 81 20.23 -4.50 -13.21
N GLY A 82 20.47 -5.11 -12.05
CA GLY A 82 21.32 -4.54 -11.00
C GLY A 82 20.69 -3.31 -10.31
N ILE A 83 21.50 -2.65 -9.47
CA ILE A 83 21.03 -1.53 -8.65
C ILE A 83 20.67 -0.30 -9.48
N ASP A 84 21.42 -0.02 -10.54
CA ASP A 84 21.15 1.11 -11.43
C ASP A 84 19.83 0.91 -12.18
N GLY A 85 19.56 -0.31 -12.63
CA GLY A 85 18.27 -0.68 -13.23
C GLY A 85 17.10 -0.49 -12.26
N LEU A 86 17.28 -0.84 -10.99
CA LEU A 86 16.27 -0.59 -9.97
C LEU A 86 16.04 0.91 -9.73
N ILE A 87 17.11 1.72 -9.67
CA ILE A 87 16.99 3.17 -9.49
C ILE A 87 16.23 3.79 -10.66
N MET A 88 16.60 3.46 -11.91
CA MET A 88 15.91 3.95 -13.10
C MET A 88 14.43 3.53 -13.13
N ALA A 89 14.12 2.28 -12.73
CA ALA A 89 12.74 1.81 -12.63
C ALA A 89 11.93 2.60 -11.60
N LEU A 90 12.52 2.91 -10.44
CA LEU A 90 11.87 3.71 -9.40
C LEU A 90 11.65 5.17 -9.84
N GLU A 91 12.63 5.77 -10.53
CA GLU A 91 12.49 7.11 -11.09
C GLU A 91 11.36 7.16 -12.13
N THR A 92 11.32 6.17 -13.02
CA THR A 92 10.24 6.03 -14.01
C THR A 92 8.89 5.91 -13.32
N MET A 93 8.77 5.04 -12.31
CA MET A 93 7.53 4.88 -11.54
C MET A 93 7.08 6.19 -10.86
N ASN A 94 8.02 7.00 -10.39
CA ASN A 94 7.71 8.28 -9.74
C ASN A 94 7.30 9.38 -10.74
N GLN A 95 7.77 9.29 -12.00
CA GLN A 95 7.47 10.22 -13.08
C GLN A 95 6.18 9.88 -13.84
N LEU A 96 5.72 8.63 -13.79
CA LEU A 96 4.44 8.25 -14.39
C LEU A 96 3.32 9.09 -13.76
N PRO A 97 2.58 9.89 -14.57
CA PRO A 97 1.39 10.55 -14.07
C PRO A 97 0.42 9.49 -13.57
N ASP A 98 -0.34 9.86 -12.54
CA ASP A 98 -1.37 9.06 -11.91
C ASP A 98 -2.09 8.18 -12.94
N LEU A 99 -1.90 6.86 -12.88
CA LEU A 99 -2.58 5.89 -13.75
C LEU A 99 -4.08 6.10 -13.59
N LYS A 100 -4.72 6.75 -14.57
CA LYS A 100 -6.17 6.71 -14.74
C LYS A 100 -6.54 5.23 -14.93
N ILE A 101 -7.43 4.74 -14.09
CA ILE A 101 -7.95 3.38 -14.21
C ILE A 101 -8.75 3.32 -15.53
N PRO A 102 -8.55 2.32 -16.40
CA PRO A 102 -9.33 2.17 -17.63
C PRO A 102 -10.83 2.11 -17.31
N GLY A 103 -11.61 3.00 -17.93
CA GLY A 103 -13.04 3.18 -17.66
C GLY A 103 -13.51 4.63 -17.48
N GLU A 104 -12.59 5.60 -17.52
CA GLU A 104 -12.87 6.98 -17.96
C GLU A 104 -12.59 7.14 -19.46
#